data_AF-A0AAV6BUG8-F1
#
_entry.id   AF-A0AAV6BUG8-F1
#
_cell.length_a   1.000
_cell.length_b   1.000
_cell.length_c   1.000
_cell.angle_alpha   90.00
_cell.angle_beta   90.00
_cell.angle_gamma   90.00
#
_symmetry.space_group_name_H-M   'P 1'
#
loop_
_entity.id
_entity.type
_entity.pdbx_description
1 polymer ?
#
loop_
_entity_poly.entity_id
_entity_poly.type
_entity_poly.pdbx_seq_one_letter_code
_entity_poly.pdbx_strand_id
1 'polypeptide(L)'
;MRWLEVSWLAMASTLVAVAPATAQTFTSGSTGADGAFAPTANVRLAIPPDGVFNFTTINIPTGVTVSFETRAGVRQPAISLLATGNVVVAGRIDVSGGNGGTGGAGAQLFTNGGVAGPGGFDGGAGANGLQGSSGAAGLGPGGGLPGSATAFPGHAGHLVAASGVSGGRAYGEPRLVPLVGGSGGGGGASQFFGTTGGGGGGGGGAVLLAATGTMSLSGTITATGGIGGSSGGPAGGSGSGGAVRIVASTLIGSVAIDVNGGPGASPGRIRIEALTNSASISGGSAGGVTVGAPDVLSLSVVGLRIAAIGGVRPPATPTGSYATPDVILPAGTTSPVAITLEASQIPPGTTVTVIATPLSGAPVVVTSTPLIGTTAATTATATLAVPTTQPSIVSATAAFTLSGAP
;
A
#
# COMPACT_ATOMS: atom_id res chain seq x y z
N MET A 1 68.35 34.59 -43.33
CA MET A 1 67.18 34.56 -44.24
C MET A 1 65.99 34.14 -43.38
N ARG A 2 65.07 35.06 -43.05
CA ARG A 2 63.69 35.15 -43.60
C ARG A 2 62.88 33.87 -43.25
N TRP A 3 61.80 33.82 -42.46
CA TRP A 3 60.87 34.81 -41.89
C TRP A 3 60.16 34.25 -40.63
N LEU A 4 59.62 35.17 -39.84
CA LEU A 4 58.63 35.01 -38.77
C LEU A 4 57.23 34.85 -39.39
N GLU A 5 56.43 33.87 -38.95
CA GLU A 5 54.98 33.87 -39.19
C GLU A 5 54.24 34.00 -37.85
N VAL A 6 53.50 35.10 -37.72
CA VAL A 6 52.52 35.35 -36.66
C VAL A 6 51.16 35.12 -37.28
N SER A 7 50.42 34.12 -36.79
CA SER A 7 49.00 33.93 -37.11
C SER A 7 48.16 34.18 -35.86
N TRP A 8 47.34 35.22 -35.93
CA TRP A 8 46.35 35.59 -34.92
C TRP A 8 45.13 34.68 -35.04
N LEU A 9 44.77 33.94 -33.98
CA LEU A 9 43.41 33.41 -33.83
C LEU A 9 42.60 34.36 -32.96
N ALA A 10 41.60 34.98 -33.57
CA ALA A 10 40.56 35.72 -32.88
C ALA A 10 39.72 34.76 -32.03
N MET A 11 39.73 34.92 -30.71
CA MET A 11 38.73 34.30 -29.84
C MET A 11 37.40 35.02 -30.03
N ALA A 12 36.48 34.38 -30.76
CA ALA A 12 35.07 34.77 -30.75
C ALA A 12 34.46 34.36 -29.40
N SER A 13 34.27 35.33 -28.51
CA SER A 13 33.48 35.18 -27.29
C SER A 13 32.00 35.00 -27.69
N THR A 14 31.55 33.75 -27.73
CA THR A 14 30.13 33.42 -27.82
C THR A 14 29.48 33.83 -26.50
N LEU A 15 28.72 34.92 -26.54
CA LEU A 15 27.80 35.31 -25.49
C LEU A 15 26.72 34.23 -25.41
N VAL A 16 26.85 33.30 -24.46
CA VAL A 16 25.76 32.36 -24.13
C VAL A 16 24.61 33.21 -23.63
N ALA A 17 23.54 33.31 -24.43
CA ALA A 17 22.28 33.84 -23.95
C ALA A 17 21.83 32.96 -22.78
N VAL A 18 21.88 33.52 -21.57
CA VAL A 18 21.26 32.91 -20.39
C VAL A 18 19.76 32.94 -20.66
N ALA A 19 19.22 31.86 -21.23
CA ALA A 19 17.80 31.63 -21.18
C ALA A 19 17.38 31.70 -19.69
N PRO A 20 16.29 32.40 -19.34
CA PRO A 20 15.82 32.37 -17.97
C PRO A 20 15.63 30.89 -17.60
N ALA A 21 16.36 30.45 -16.58
CA ALA A 21 16.06 29.17 -15.96
C ALA A 21 14.61 29.26 -15.51
N THR A 22 13.70 28.60 -16.22
CA THR A 22 12.34 28.41 -15.71
C THR A 22 12.52 27.67 -14.41
N ALA A 23 12.27 28.35 -13.28
CA ALA A 23 12.14 27.69 -12.00
C ALA A 23 11.19 26.51 -12.22
N GLN A 24 11.68 25.28 -11.98
CA GLN A 24 10.81 24.12 -12.02
C GLN A 24 9.71 24.40 -10.99
N THR A 25 8.47 24.53 -11.44
CA THR A 25 7.33 24.79 -10.57
C THR A 25 6.66 23.46 -10.34
N PHE A 26 6.88 22.88 -9.17
CA PHE A 26 6.10 21.72 -8.75
C PHE A 26 4.70 22.21 -8.36
N THR A 27 3.66 21.51 -8.86
CA THR A 27 2.27 21.71 -8.42
C THR A 27 1.79 20.42 -7.78
N SER A 28 1.20 20.52 -6.59
CA SER A 28 0.70 19.35 -5.83
C SER A 28 -0.49 18.63 -6.48
N GLY A 29 -1.14 19.27 -7.47
CA GLY A 29 -2.40 18.80 -8.05
C GLY A 29 -3.63 19.09 -7.19
N SER A 30 -3.49 19.75 -6.04
CA SER A 30 -4.63 20.14 -5.20
C SER A 30 -5.55 21.12 -5.93
N THR A 31 -6.85 20.90 -5.82
CA THR A 31 -7.88 21.86 -6.29
C THR A 31 -8.19 22.96 -5.27
N GLY A 32 -7.78 22.79 -4.00
CA GLY A 32 -8.13 23.69 -2.89
C GLY A 32 -9.59 23.64 -2.44
N ALA A 33 -10.38 22.68 -2.92
CA ALA A 33 -11.81 22.57 -2.64
C ALA A 33 -12.17 22.39 -1.16
N ASP A 34 -11.28 21.79 -0.37
CA ASP A 34 -11.49 21.53 1.07
C ASP A 34 -11.03 22.70 1.96
N GLY A 35 -10.55 23.81 1.36
CA GLY A 35 -10.10 24.99 2.09
C GLY A 35 -8.85 24.76 2.94
N ALA A 36 -8.66 25.57 3.97
CA ALA A 36 -7.52 25.45 4.87
C ALA A 36 -7.79 24.40 5.95
N PHE A 37 -6.87 23.44 6.12
CA PHE A 37 -6.95 22.42 7.16
C PHE A 37 -6.05 22.75 8.34
N ALA A 38 -6.66 23.17 9.45
CA ALA A 38 -5.96 23.57 10.66
C ALA A 38 -6.66 23.04 11.93
N PRO A 39 -6.67 21.72 12.17
CA PRO A 39 -7.31 21.14 13.35
C PRO A 39 -6.64 21.62 14.64
N THR A 40 -7.44 21.96 15.65
CA THR A 40 -6.97 22.39 16.98
C THR A 40 -7.01 21.28 18.03
N ALA A 41 -7.52 20.11 17.67
CA ALA A 41 -7.61 18.91 18.49
C ALA A 41 -7.49 17.67 17.62
N ASN A 42 -7.28 16.50 18.24
CA ASN A 42 -7.23 15.23 17.53
C ASN A 42 -8.47 15.05 16.66
N VAL A 43 -8.25 14.66 15.41
CA VAL A 43 -9.32 14.47 14.44
C VAL A 43 -9.19 13.11 13.77
N ARG A 44 -10.34 12.49 13.53
CA ARG A 44 -10.46 11.28 12.72
C ARG A 44 -11.29 11.63 11.48
N LEU A 45 -10.65 11.59 10.32
CA LEU A 45 -11.24 12.01 9.05
C LEU A 45 -11.92 10.83 8.36
N ALA A 46 -13.16 11.04 7.90
CA ALA A 46 -13.79 10.16 6.95
C ALA A 46 -13.00 10.17 5.63
N ILE A 47 -12.81 9.00 5.02
CA ILE A 47 -11.98 8.85 3.83
C ILE A 47 -12.87 9.03 2.58
N PRO A 48 -12.56 9.98 1.68
CA PRO A 48 -13.22 10.10 0.38
C PRO A 48 -13.06 8.81 -0.44
N PRO A 49 -14.00 8.47 -1.35
CA PRO A 49 -13.90 7.25 -2.15
C PRO A 49 -12.60 7.11 -2.97
N ASP A 50 -12.00 8.22 -3.38
CA ASP A 50 -10.72 8.28 -4.10
C ASP A 50 -9.51 8.45 -3.15
N GLY A 51 -9.74 8.68 -1.86
CA GLY A 51 -8.73 8.93 -0.85
C GLY A 51 -8.05 10.30 -0.95
N VAL A 52 -8.56 11.23 -1.76
CA VAL A 52 -7.91 12.52 -2.04
C VAL A 52 -8.55 13.65 -1.24
N PHE A 53 -7.71 14.40 -0.52
CA PHE A 53 -8.05 15.65 0.14
C PHE A 53 -7.34 16.81 -0.56
N ASN A 54 -8.08 17.86 -0.91
CA ASN A 54 -7.67 19.00 -1.71
C ASN A 54 -7.69 20.29 -0.89
N PHE A 55 -6.64 20.55 -0.12
CA PHE A 55 -6.54 21.72 0.73
C PHE A 55 -5.88 22.92 0.04
N THR A 56 -6.13 24.11 0.57
CA THR A 56 -5.31 25.29 0.26
C THR A 56 -4.02 25.28 1.07
N THR A 57 -4.11 25.05 2.38
CA THR A 57 -2.98 24.87 3.29
C THR A 57 -3.27 23.76 4.30
N ILE A 58 -2.22 23.17 4.86
CA ILE A 58 -2.31 22.18 5.94
C ILE A 58 -1.46 22.71 7.11
N ASN A 59 -2.04 22.77 8.30
CA ASN A 59 -1.34 23.10 9.54
C ASN A 59 -1.78 22.13 10.65
N ILE A 60 -0.93 21.17 10.99
CA ILE A 60 -1.18 20.21 12.09
C ILE A 60 -0.27 20.60 13.26
N PRO A 61 -0.80 21.25 14.31
CA PRO A 61 -0.01 21.71 15.46
C PRO A 61 0.56 20.56 16.29
N THR A 62 1.52 20.86 17.15
CA THR A 62 2.02 19.92 18.15
C THR A 62 0.89 19.42 19.05
N GLY A 63 0.93 18.15 19.45
CA GLY A 63 -0.12 17.52 20.26
C GLY A 63 -1.40 17.15 19.50
N VAL A 64 -1.54 17.51 18.23
CA VAL A 64 -2.67 17.13 17.38
C VAL A 64 -2.32 15.88 16.55
N THR A 65 -3.19 14.88 16.60
CA THR A 65 -3.14 13.68 15.76
C THR A 65 -4.26 13.71 14.72
N VAL A 66 -3.88 13.54 13.47
CA VAL A 66 -4.79 13.32 12.34
C VAL A 66 -4.78 11.84 12.02
N SER A 67 -5.94 11.20 12.11
CA SER A 67 -6.15 9.78 11.80
C SER A 67 -7.32 9.63 10.83
N PHE A 68 -7.56 8.42 10.34
CA PHE A 68 -8.55 8.16 9.30
C PHE A 68 -9.51 7.04 9.68
N GLU A 69 -10.73 7.11 9.16
CA GLU A 69 -11.76 6.11 9.42
C GLU A 69 -11.54 4.83 8.63
N THR A 70 -10.87 3.85 9.24
CA THR A 70 -10.77 2.47 8.73
C THR A 70 -11.82 1.56 9.35
N ARG A 71 -12.17 0.48 8.63
CA ARG A 71 -13.18 -0.52 9.04
C ARG A 71 -12.69 -1.91 8.65
N ALA A 72 -12.90 -2.87 9.54
CA ALA A 72 -12.56 -4.28 9.29
C ALA A 72 -13.30 -4.83 8.06
N GLY A 73 -12.61 -5.56 7.20
CA GLY A 73 -13.20 -6.23 6.05
C GLY A 73 -13.64 -5.30 4.94
N VAL A 74 -13.20 -4.03 4.92
CA VAL A 74 -13.46 -3.08 3.84
C VAL A 74 -12.16 -2.40 3.44
N ARG A 75 -11.71 -2.62 2.20
CA ARG A 75 -10.49 -2.00 1.69
C ARG A 75 -10.71 -0.50 1.49
N GLN A 76 -9.91 0.31 2.18
CA GLN A 76 -9.89 1.77 2.02
C GLN A 76 -8.81 2.20 1.02
N PRO A 77 -9.01 3.30 0.27
CA PRO A 77 -7.97 3.85 -0.60
C PRO A 77 -6.79 4.38 0.22
N ALA A 78 -5.63 4.54 -0.45
CA ALA A 78 -4.50 5.25 0.12
C ALA A 78 -4.85 6.75 0.26
N ILE A 79 -4.26 7.42 1.25
CA ILE A 79 -4.56 8.84 1.49
C ILE A 79 -3.65 9.72 0.64
N SER A 80 -4.21 10.71 -0.02
CA SER A 80 -3.47 11.82 -0.64
C SER A 80 -3.90 13.14 -0.01
N LEU A 81 -2.99 13.78 0.71
CA LEU A 81 -3.16 15.10 1.29
C LEU A 81 -2.46 16.13 0.39
N LEU A 82 -3.23 16.83 -0.44
CA LEU A 82 -2.71 17.77 -1.43
C LEU A 82 -2.97 19.21 -0.97
N ALA A 83 -1.96 20.09 -1.07
CA ALA A 83 -2.08 21.50 -0.71
C ALA A 83 -1.61 22.43 -1.85
N THR A 84 -2.42 23.43 -2.22
CA THR A 84 -2.01 24.45 -3.21
C THR A 84 -0.97 25.43 -2.68
N GLY A 85 -0.85 25.55 -1.36
CA GLY A 85 0.11 26.40 -0.67
C GLY A 85 1.06 25.62 0.24
N ASN A 86 1.35 26.20 1.41
CA ASN A 86 2.28 25.65 2.37
C ASN A 86 1.65 24.57 3.25
N VAL A 87 2.51 23.66 3.73
CA VAL A 87 2.16 22.58 4.65
C VAL A 87 3.06 22.67 5.88
N VAL A 88 2.46 22.62 7.07
CA VAL A 88 3.16 22.55 8.35
C VAL A 88 2.63 21.35 9.13
N VAL A 89 3.52 20.42 9.50
CA VAL A 89 3.17 19.25 10.31
C VAL A 89 4.11 19.16 11.51
N ALA A 90 3.66 19.70 12.63
CA ALA A 90 4.32 19.60 13.93
C ALA A 90 3.70 18.51 14.82
N GLY A 91 2.46 18.12 14.54
CA GLY A 91 1.75 17.02 15.20
C GLY A 91 2.02 15.65 14.58
N ARG A 92 1.01 14.79 14.59
CA ARG A 92 1.09 13.42 14.07
C ARG A 92 0.09 13.18 12.94
N ILE A 93 0.55 12.53 11.87
CA ILE A 93 -0.31 11.88 10.89
C ILE A 93 -0.22 10.37 11.13
N ASP A 94 -1.35 9.73 11.42
CA ASP A 94 -1.42 8.30 11.71
C ASP A 94 -2.28 7.54 10.69
N VAL A 95 -1.61 6.69 9.91
CA VAL A 95 -2.22 5.75 8.96
C VAL A 95 -1.88 4.30 9.34
N SER A 96 -1.53 4.02 10.60
CA SER A 96 -1.08 2.68 11.02
C SER A 96 -2.19 1.63 10.97
N GLY A 97 -1.79 0.37 10.80
CA GLY A 97 -2.67 -0.79 10.91
C GLY A 97 -2.95 -1.17 12.36
N GLY A 98 -4.11 -1.77 12.60
CA GLY A 98 -4.54 -2.27 13.90
C GLY A 98 -3.96 -3.65 14.22
N ASN A 99 -3.80 -3.92 15.51
CA ASN A 99 -3.39 -5.23 16.01
C ASN A 99 -4.45 -6.30 15.72
N GLY A 100 -3.98 -7.54 15.58
CA GLY A 100 -4.87 -8.70 15.58
C GLY A 100 -5.49 -8.90 16.97
N GLY A 101 -6.75 -9.33 16.99
CA GLY A 101 -7.46 -9.69 18.20
C GLY A 101 -6.87 -10.93 18.86
N THR A 102 -6.97 -10.98 20.19
CA THR A 102 -6.48 -12.11 20.97
C THR A 102 -7.28 -13.38 20.67
N GLY A 103 -6.58 -14.51 20.56
CA GLY A 103 -7.22 -15.83 20.63
C GLY A 103 -7.61 -16.19 22.07
N GLY A 104 -8.29 -17.31 22.26
CA GLY A 104 -8.75 -17.70 23.60
C GLY A 104 -9.60 -18.97 23.66
N ALA A 105 -10.08 -19.25 24.88
CA ALA A 105 -11.07 -20.29 25.13
C ALA A 105 -12.42 -19.87 24.52
N GLY A 106 -13.06 -20.76 23.77
CA GLY A 106 -14.27 -20.47 23.02
C GLY A 106 -13.99 -20.11 21.56
N ALA A 107 -14.86 -20.56 20.67
CA ALA A 107 -14.77 -20.28 19.24
C ALA A 107 -15.49 -18.96 18.91
N GLN A 108 -14.75 -18.00 18.35
CA GLN A 108 -15.30 -16.74 17.87
C GLN A 108 -15.99 -16.94 16.52
N LEU A 109 -17.19 -16.38 16.39
CA LEU A 109 -17.99 -16.43 15.16
C LEU A 109 -17.74 -15.23 14.22
N PHE A 110 -16.80 -14.37 14.59
CA PHE A 110 -16.40 -13.18 13.84
C PHE A 110 -14.89 -13.19 13.63
N THR A 111 -14.42 -12.49 12.60
CA THR A 111 -12.99 -12.39 12.30
C THR A 111 -12.29 -11.54 13.36
N ASN A 112 -11.16 -12.02 13.89
CA ASN A 112 -10.31 -11.26 14.81
C ASN A 112 -9.03 -10.73 14.14
N GLY A 113 -8.96 -10.71 12.80
CA GLY A 113 -7.86 -10.10 12.06
C GLY A 113 -7.79 -8.58 12.30
N GLY A 114 -6.57 -8.04 12.34
CA GLY A 114 -6.32 -6.62 12.53
C GLY A 114 -6.74 -5.80 11.31
N VAL A 115 -7.40 -4.67 11.57
CA VAL A 115 -7.87 -3.74 10.54
C VAL A 115 -6.68 -3.05 9.88
N ALA A 116 -6.66 -2.96 8.56
CA ALA A 116 -5.63 -2.23 7.83
C ALA A 116 -5.64 -0.73 8.13
N GLY A 117 -4.49 -0.09 7.98
CA GLY A 117 -4.42 1.34 7.73
C GLY A 117 -5.00 1.68 6.34
N PRO A 118 -5.35 2.94 6.06
CA PRO A 118 -5.82 3.37 4.74
C PRO A 118 -4.87 2.94 3.62
N GLY A 119 -5.37 2.28 2.56
CA GLY A 119 -4.52 1.77 1.46
C GLY A 119 -3.70 0.52 1.79
N GLY A 120 -3.73 0.03 3.03
CA GLY A 120 -3.16 -1.25 3.46
C GLY A 120 -4.13 -2.43 3.30
N PHE A 121 -3.76 -3.58 3.88
CA PHE A 121 -4.55 -4.81 3.82
C PHE A 121 -4.74 -5.46 5.20
N ASP A 122 -5.92 -6.05 5.43
CA ASP A 122 -6.30 -6.63 6.72
C ASP A 122 -5.48 -7.89 7.07
N GLY A 123 -5.30 -8.13 8.36
CA GLY A 123 -4.76 -9.38 8.88
C GLY A 123 -5.74 -10.55 8.74
N GLY A 124 -5.20 -11.77 8.67
CA GLY A 124 -5.98 -12.98 8.59
C GLY A 124 -6.71 -13.28 9.90
N ALA A 125 -7.92 -13.82 9.83
CA ALA A 125 -8.62 -14.32 11.01
C ALA A 125 -7.88 -15.52 11.62
N GLY A 126 -7.79 -15.56 12.95
CA GLY A 126 -7.37 -16.77 13.65
C GLY A 126 -8.34 -17.92 13.43
N ALA A 127 -7.86 -19.14 13.61
CA ALA A 127 -8.68 -20.34 13.42
C ALA A 127 -9.90 -20.34 14.32
N ASN A 128 -11.05 -20.76 13.79
CA ASN A 128 -12.22 -21.11 14.57
C ASN A 128 -12.22 -22.63 14.80
N GLY A 129 -11.91 -23.05 16.03
CA GLY A 129 -11.75 -24.46 16.39
C GLY A 129 -13.03 -25.32 16.34
N LEU A 130 -14.18 -24.77 15.97
CA LEU A 130 -15.37 -25.56 15.58
C LEU A 130 -15.39 -25.87 14.07
N GLN A 131 -14.77 -25.02 13.25
CA GLN A 131 -14.74 -25.14 11.79
C GLN A 131 -13.46 -25.80 11.27
N GLY A 132 -12.34 -25.61 11.97
CA GLY A 132 -11.06 -26.20 11.61
C GLY A 132 -9.90 -25.66 12.44
N SER A 133 -8.73 -26.27 12.29
CA SER A 133 -7.54 -25.89 13.05
C SER A 133 -6.70 -24.77 12.43
N SER A 134 -6.99 -24.40 11.18
CA SER A 134 -6.17 -23.43 10.43
C SER A 134 -6.76 -22.03 10.50
N GLY A 135 -5.88 -21.03 10.63
CA GLY A 135 -6.25 -19.63 10.46
C GLY A 135 -6.47 -19.28 8.99
N ALA A 136 -6.70 -17.99 8.72
CA ALA A 136 -6.75 -17.41 7.39
C ALA A 136 -5.43 -16.72 7.04
N ALA A 137 -5.10 -16.63 5.76
CA ALA A 137 -3.98 -15.81 5.31
C ALA A 137 -4.26 -14.33 5.56
N GLY A 138 -3.21 -13.55 5.77
CA GLY A 138 -3.30 -12.09 5.68
C GLY A 138 -3.55 -11.63 4.24
N LEU A 139 -4.22 -10.50 4.09
CA LEU A 139 -4.51 -9.93 2.78
C LEU A 139 -3.31 -9.11 2.26
N GLY A 140 -3.32 -8.87 0.95
CA GLY A 140 -2.32 -8.04 0.26
C GLY A 140 -1.22 -8.84 -0.47
N PRO A 141 -0.43 -8.19 -1.34
CA PRO A 141 0.55 -8.87 -2.18
C PRO A 141 1.65 -9.60 -1.40
N GLY A 142 1.93 -9.14 -0.17
CA GLY A 142 2.85 -9.76 0.78
C GLY A 142 2.12 -10.32 2.00
N GLY A 143 0.86 -10.75 1.88
CA GLY A 143 0.11 -11.33 3.01
C GLY A 143 0.81 -12.57 3.60
N GLY A 144 0.81 -12.68 4.93
CA GLY A 144 1.37 -13.85 5.62
C GLY A 144 0.47 -15.09 5.47
N LEU A 145 1.08 -16.27 5.32
CA LEU A 145 0.32 -17.54 5.24
C LEU A 145 -0.38 -17.88 6.57
N PRO A 146 -1.50 -18.63 6.53
CA PRO A 146 -2.20 -19.02 7.76
C PRO A 146 -1.36 -19.95 8.63
N GLY A 147 -1.55 -19.85 9.94
CA GLY A 147 -1.09 -20.87 10.87
C GLY A 147 -1.94 -22.13 10.75
N SER A 148 -1.33 -23.30 10.97
CA SER A 148 -2.00 -24.60 11.03
C SER A 148 -1.51 -25.41 12.23
N ALA A 149 -2.01 -26.63 12.39
CA ALA A 149 -1.51 -27.55 13.43
C ALA A 149 -0.01 -27.87 13.30
N THR A 150 0.58 -27.69 12.10
CA THR A 150 1.97 -28.05 11.79
C THR A 150 2.84 -26.88 11.37
N ALA A 151 2.28 -25.67 11.25
CA ALA A 151 2.99 -24.49 10.80
C ALA A 151 2.59 -23.23 11.57
N PHE A 152 3.59 -22.44 11.96
CA PHE A 152 3.36 -21.09 12.49
C PHE A 152 2.82 -20.17 11.39
N PRO A 153 1.96 -19.19 11.74
CA PRO A 153 1.49 -18.22 10.77
C PRO A 153 2.63 -17.35 10.24
N GLY A 154 2.43 -16.86 9.04
CA GLY A 154 3.34 -15.94 8.37
C GLY A 154 3.20 -14.51 8.85
N HIS A 155 4.33 -13.83 8.98
CA HIS A 155 4.38 -12.38 9.02
C HIS A 155 4.20 -11.81 7.61
N ALA A 156 3.72 -10.58 7.48
CA ALA A 156 3.56 -9.94 6.17
C ALA A 156 4.88 -9.37 5.62
N GLY A 157 5.05 -9.47 4.30
CA GLY A 157 6.13 -8.82 3.54
C GLY A 157 5.72 -7.44 3.05
N HIS A 158 6.69 -6.62 2.62
CA HIS A 158 6.51 -5.37 1.88
C HIS A 158 7.84 -4.96 1.23
N LEU A 159 8.67 -4.12 1.87
CA LEU A 159 10.00 -3.77 1.36
C LEU A 159 10.85 -5.00 1.05
N VAL A 160 10.84 -5.96 1.97
CA VAL A 160 11.50 -7.27 1.88
C VAL A 160 10.49 -8.38 2.13
N ALA A 161 10.89 -9.62 1.87
CA ALA A 161 10.12 -10.76 2.32
C ALA A 161 10.12 -10.80 3.85
N ALA A 162 9.00 -11.23 4.43
CA ALA A 162 8.92 -11.45 5.87
C ALA A 162 9.75 -12.68 6.28
N SER A 163 10.13 -12.74 7.55
CA SER A 163 10.91 -13.88 8.06
C SER A 163 10.08 -15.18 8.09
N GLY A 164 10.75 -16.31 7.89
CA GLY A 164 10.18 -17.65 7.97
C GLY A 164 9.53 -18.15 6.67
N VAL A 165 9.33 -19.46 6.59
CA VAL A 165 8.79 -20.14 5.38
C VAL A 165 7.33 -19.77 5.07
N SER A 166 6.60 -19.31 6.09
CA SER A 166 5.22 -18.81 5.96
C SER A 166 5.17 -17.31 5.64
N GLY A 167 6.30 -16.63 5.60
CA GLY A 167 6.40 -15.18 5.44
C GLY A 167 5.91 -14.70 4.07
N GLY A 168 5.28 -13.53 4.08
CA GLY A 168 4.84 -12.87 2.85
C GLY A 168 6.00 -12.38 1.99
N ARG A 169 5.81 -12.35 0.68
CA ARG A 169 6.80 -11.86 -0.30
C ARG A 169 7.00 -10.34 -0.24
N ALA A 170 8.14 -9.87 -0.74
CA ALA A 170 8.35 -8.46 -1.01
C ALA A 170 7.47 -7.97 -2.18
N TYR A 171 7.06 -6.70 -2.15
CA TYR A 171 6.34 -6.03 -3.22
C TYR A 171 6.51 -4.50 -3.13
N GLY A 172 5.82 -3.81 -4.03
CA GLY A 172 5.86 -2.35 -4.13
C GLY A 172 7.13 -1.89 -4.82
N GLU A 173 7.14 -0.64 -5.24
CA GLU A 173 8.26 -0.06 -5.97
C GLU A 173 8.76 1.20 -5.27
N PRO A 174 10.05 1.57 -5.40
CA PRO A 174 10.64 2.62 -4.59
C PRO A 174 10.08 4.04 -4.81
N ARG A 175 9.50 4.37 -5.96
CA ARG A 175 8.87 5.67 -6.27
C ARG A 175 7.44 5.80 -5.69
N LEU A 176 6.86 4.72 -5.16
CA LEU A 176 5.48 4.63 -4.66
C LEU A 176 4.41 5.09 -5.69
N VAL A 177 4.48 4.52 -6.89
CA VAL A 177 3.58 4.64 -8.04
C VAL A 177 3.24 3.23 -8.57
N PRO A 178 2.07 2.67 -8.24
CA PRO A 178 1.02 3.24 -7.39
C PRO A 178 1.40 3.26 -5.91
N LEU A 179 0.73 4.15 -5.15
CA LEU A 179 0.86 4.22 -3.69
C LEU A 179 0.07 3.05 -3.06
N VAL A 180 0.77 2.07 -2.50
CA VAL A 180 0.19 0.87 -1.88
C VAL A 180 0.72 0.70 -0.46
N GLY A 181 -0.15 0.41 0.50
CA GLY A 181 0.21 0.19 1.89
C GLY A 181 0.78 -1.21 2.16
N GLY A 182 1.00 -1.50 3.44
CA GLY A 182 1.46 -2.77 3.99
C GLY A 182 0.40 -3.87 3.91
N SER A 183 0.86 -5.12 3.94
CA SER A 183 0.05 -6.33 3.91
C SER A 183 -0.24 -6.83 5.33
N GLY A 184 -1.31 -7.61 5.48
CA GLY A 184 -1.69 -8.22 6.75
C GLY A 184 -0.90 -9.49 7.07
N GLY A 185 -0.70 -9.77 8.35
CA GLY A 185 -0.15 -11.04 8.83
C GLY A 185 -1.17 -12.18 8.81
N GLY A 186 -0.71 -13.43 8.82
CA GLY A 186 -1.58 -14.61 8.85
C GLY A 186 -2.21 -14.84 10.23
N GLY A 187 -3.42 -15.38 10.27
CA GLY A 187 -4.08 -15.79 11.51
C GLY A 187 -3.47 -17.07 12.09
N GLY A 188 -3.39 -17.14 13.41
CA GLY A 188 -2.88 -18.29 14.15
C GLY A 188 -3.84 -19.49 14.12
N ALA A 189 -3.27 -20.67 14.36
CA ALA A 189 -4.02 -21.93 14.41
C ALA A 189 -4.79 -22.10 15.74
N SER A 190 -5.72 -23.05 15.77
CA SER A 190 -6.33 -23.55 17.01
C SER A 190 -5.84 -24.98 17.28
N GLN A 191 -5.35 -25.24 18.50
CA GLN A 191 -4.82 -26.55 18.89
C GLN A 191 -5.87 -27.48 19.50
N PHE A 192 -7.03 -26.93 19.90
CA PHE A 192 -8.09 -27.66 20.57
C PHE A 192 -9.46 -27.32 19.98
N PHE A 193 -10.35 -28.30 19.97
CA PHE A 193 -11.74 -28.11 19.55
C PHE A 193 -12.39 -26.98 20.36
N GLY A 194 -13.08 -26.07 19.67
CA GLY A 194 -13.78 -24.96 20.31
C GLY A 194 -12.89 -23.83 20.86
N THR A 195 -11.63 -23.72 20.43
CA THR A 195 -10.77 -22.56 20.75
C THR A 195 -10.61 -21.63 19.56
N THR A 196 -10.16 -20.39 19.82
CA THR A 196 -9.87 -19.41 18.76
C THR A 196 -8.38 -19.10 18.68
N GLY A 197 -7.82 -19.16 17.47
CA GLY A 197 -6.45 -18.71 17.20
C GLY A 197 -6.30 -17.19 17.29
N GLY A 198 -5.07 -16.69 17.48
CA GLY A 198 -4.81 -15.25 17.45
C GLY A 198 -5.00 -14.68 16.05
N GLY A 199 -5.60 -13.50 15.91
CA GLY A 199 -5.73 -12.84 14.62
C GLY A 199 -4.39 -12.30 14.10
N GLY A 200 -4.21 -12.24 12.78
CA GLY A 200 -3.05 -11.57 12.18
C GLY A 200 -3.15 -10.05 12.34
N GLY A 201 -2.01 -9.36 12.41
CA GLY A 201 -1.96 -7.89 12.46
C GLY A 201 -2.27 -7.26 11.09
N GLY A 202 -2.96 -6.12 11.09
CA GLY A 202 -3.26 -5.37 9.87
C GLY A 202 -2.03 -4.67 9.29
N GLY A 203 -1.96 -4.55 7.97
CA GLY A 203 -0.88 -3.82 7.31
C GLY A 203 -0.96 -2.31 7.54
N GLY A 204 0.20 -1.65 7.64
CA GLY A 204 0.28 -0.20 7.75
C GLY A 204 -0.29 0.49 6.51
N GLY A 205 -0.87 1.67 6.67
CA GLY A 205 -1.49 2.40 5.56
C GLY A 205 -0.49 3.07 4.63
N ALA A 206 -1.02 3.81 3.66
CA ALA A 206 -0.23 4.58 2.73
C ALA A 206 -0.71 6.03 2.65
N VAL A 207 0.25 6.96 2.67
CA VAL A 207 -0.02 8.39 2.60
C VAL A 207 0.92 9.11 1.64
N LEU A 208 0.34 9.93 0.77
CA LEU A 208 0.99 10.97 0.01
C LEU A 208 0.71 12.31 0.67
N LEU A 209 1.75 13.07 0.99
CA LEU A 209 1.65 14.47 1.41
C LEU A 209 2.32 15.34 0.34
N ALA A 210 1.56 16.23 -0.30
CA ALA A 210 2.04 17.05 -1.40
C ALA A 210 1.78 18.54 -1.20
N ALA A 211 2.79 19.39 -1.42
CA ALA A 211 2.69 20.85 -1.27
C ALA A 211 3.32 21.59 -2.45
N THR A 212 2.54 22.42 -3.15
CA THR A 212 3.08 23.33 -4.18
C THR A 212 4.08 24.31 -3.56
N GLY A 213 3.86 24.74 -2.32
CA GLY A 213 4.73 25.66 -1.58
C GLY A 213 5.81 24.96 -0.75
N THR A 214 6.14 25.58 0.38
CA THR A 214 7.06 25.02 1.38
C THR A 214 6.35 24.03 2.28
N MET A 215 6.99 22.88 2.50
CA MET A 215 6.60 21.89 3.48
C MET A 215 7.58 21.91 4.66
N SER A 216 7.07 22.27 5.84
CA SER A 216 7.82 22.28 7.10
C SER A 216 7.34 21.15 8.00
N LEU A 217 8.21 20.18 8.28
CA LEU A 217 7.88 19.03 9.10
C LEU A 217 8.72 19.04 10.38
N SER A 218 8.07 19.00 11.53
CA SER A 218 8.70 18.88 12.86
C SER A 218 8.09 17.77 13.72
N GLY A 219 7.06 17.10 13.19
CA GLY A 219 6.26 16.09 13.88
C GLY A 219 6.57 14.65 13.47
N THR A 220 5.52 13.82 13.52
CA THR A 220 5.60 12.38 13.23
C THR A 220 4.63 11.96 12.12
N ILE A 221 5.05 11.01 11.30
CA ILE A 221 4.18 10.29 10.37
C ILE A 221 4.32 8.81 10.66
N THR A 222 3.22 8.14 11.00
CA THR A 222 3.22 6.71 11.34
C THR A 222 2.36 5.92 10.39
N ALA A 223 2.97 4.91 9.76
CA ALA A 223 2.32 3.95 8.90
C ALA A 223 2.75 2.53 9.33
N THR A 224 2.67 2.23 10.62
CA THR A 224 3.19 0.97 11.15
C THR A 224 2.23 -0.18 10.93
N GLY A 225 2.77 -1.40 10.83
CA GLY A 225 1.96 -2.62 10.81
C GLY A 225 1.52 -3.03 12.22
N GLY A 226 0.34 -3.64 12.31
CA GLY A 226 -0.20 -4.17 13.56
C GLY A 226 0.54 -5.42 14.03
N ILE A 227 0.56 -5.64 15.34
CA ILE A 227 1.09 -6.85 15.97
C ILE A 227 0.04 -7.95 15.85
N GLY A 228 0.47 -9.18 15.58
CA GLY A 228 -0.40 -10.35 15.62
C GLY A 228 -0.96 -10.58 17.03
N GLY A 229 -2.21 -11.01 17.11
CA GLY A 229 -2.91 -11.29 18.36
C GLY A 229 -2.25 -12.44 19.12
N SER A 230 -2.04 -12.23 20.42
CA SER A 230 -1.63 -13.28 21.35
C SER A 230 -2.75 -14.29 21.55
N SER A 231 -2.44 -15.53 21.94
CA SER A 231 -3.47 -16.53 22.22
C SER A 231 -3.02 -17.49 23.33
N GLY A 232 -3.95 -18.34 23.80
CA GLY A 232 -3.63 -19.58 24.54
C GLY A 232 -3.18 -20.74 23.62
N GLY A 233 -2.88 -20.46 22.34
CA GLY A 233 -2.38 -21.37 21.30
C GLY A 233 -1.31 -20.64 20.43
N PRO A 234 -1.12 -20.96 19.13
CA PRO A 234 -0.21 -20.20 18.27
C PRO A 234 -0.71 -18.75 18.05
N ALA A 235 0.16 -17.78 18.31
CA ALA A 235 -0.11 -16.36 18.08
C ALA A 235 -0.27 -16.06 16.59
N GLY A 236 -1.00 -14.99 16.24
CA GLY A 236 -1.10 -14.52 14.86
C GLY A 236 0.22 -13.90 14.37
N GLY A 237 0.40 -13.86 13.05
CA GLY A 237 1.50 -13.16 12.40
C GLY A 237 1.28 -11.64 12.36
N SER A 238 2.36 -10.88 12.41
CA SER A 238 2.33 -9.42 12.35
C SER A 238 2.13 -8.86 10.93
N GLY A 239 1.50 -7.69 10.82
CA GLY A 239 1.35 -6.94 9.58
C GLY A 239 2.62 -6.16 9.22
N SER A 240 2.85 -5.93 7.92
CA SER A 240 4.01 -5.15 7.45
C SER A 240 3.76 -3.65 7.54
N GLY A 241 4.85 -2.89 7.55
CA GLY A 241 4.81 -1.44 7.52
C GLY A 241 4.29 -0.89 6.19
N GLY A 242 3.82 0.35 6.23
CA GLY A 242 3.12 1.03 5.15
C GLY A 242 4.01 1.82 4.18
N ALA A 243 3.43 2.82 3.53
CA ALA A 243 4.13 3.64 2.54
C ALA A 243 3.93 5.14 2.81
N VAL A 244 5.02 5.90 2.83
CA VAL A 244 4.96 7.35 3.01
C VAL A 244 5.65 8.02 1.83
N ARG A 245 4.91 8.83 1.08
CA ARG A 245 5.42 9.64 -0.03
C ARG A 245 5.27 11.12 0.29
N ILE A 246 6.34 11.88 0.21
CA ILE A 246 6.36 13.32 0.45
C ILE A 246 6.82 14.01 -0.82
N VAL A 247 6.07 15.00 -1.29
CA VAL A 247 6.38 15.77 -2.50
C VAL A 247 6.22 17.27 -2.24
N ALA A 248 7.26 18.08 -2.44
CA ALA A 248 7.20 19.52 -2.19
C ALA A 248 8.10 20.33 -3.13
N SER A 249 7.81 21.62 -3.31
CA SER A 249 8.81 22.53 -3.93
C SER A 249 10.02 22.69 -3.01
N THR A 250 9.76 22.95 -1.72
CA THR A 250 10.81 23.10 -0.71
C THR A 250 10.43 22.29 0.53
N LEU A 251 11.31 21.40 0.97
CA LEU A 251 11.13 20.56 2.15
C LEU A 251 12.17 20.92 3.22
N ILE A 252 11.69 21.31 4.40
CA ILE A 252 12.52 21.75 5.54
C ILE A 252 12.08 21.11 6.86
N GLY A 253 12.97 21.11 7.86
CA GLY A 253 12.66 20.71 9.24
C GLY A 253 13.28 19.38 9.67
N SER A 254 12.68 18.75 10.67
CA SER A 254 13.10 17.45 11.21
C SER A 254 11.88 16.59 11.49
N VAL A 255 11.69 15.52 10.73
CA VAL A 255 10.50 14.66 10.84
C VAL A 255 10.88 13.25 11.27
N ALA A 256 10.05 12.65 12.11
CA ALA A 256 10.11 11.23 12.41
C ALA A 256 9.10 10.47 11.56
N ILE A 257 9.55 9.56 10.69
CA ILE A 257 8.69 8.73 9.85
C ILE A 257 8.85 7.27 10.27
N ASP A 258 7.77 6.67 10.79
CA ASP A 258 7.76 5.28 11.21
C ASP A 258 6.94 4.41 10.25
N VAL A 259 7.64 3.56 9.51
CA VAL A 259 7.07 2.56 8.60
C VAL A 259 7.46 1.15 9.03
N ASN A 260 7.72 0.90 10.31
CA ASN A 260 8.04 -0.44 10.78
C ASN A 260 6.83 -1.39 10.64
N GLY A 261 7.10 -2.65 10.30
CA GLY A 261 6.12 -3.71 10.52
C GLY A 261 6.03 -4.08 12.00
N GLY A 262 5.01 -4.86 12.37
CA GLY A 262 5.02 -5.51 13.67
C GLY A 262 6.18 -6.53 13.76
N PRO A 263 6.44 -7.12 14.95
CA PRO A 263 7.57 -8.03 15.14
C PRO A 263 7.60 -9.16 14.08
N GLY A 264 8.74 -9.33 13.42
CA GLY A 264 8.96 -10.34 12.36
C GLY A 264 8.43 -9.97 10.96
N ALA A 265 7.62 -8.91 10.84
CA ALA A 265 7.10 -8.44 9.56
C ALA A 265 8.05 -7.46 8.88
N SER A 266 7.89 -7.34 7.56
CA SER A 266 8.69 -6.40 6.78
C SER A 266 8.37 -4.95 7.15
N PRO A 267 9.38 -4.08 7.19
CA PRO A 267 9.17 -2.64 7.16
C PRO A 267 8.62 -2.19 5.80
N GLY A 268 8.19 -0.94 5.77
CA GLY A 268 7.62 -0.26 4.63
C GLY A 268 8.59 0.58 3.81
N ARG A 269 8.05 1.52 3.05
CA ARG A 269 8.79 2.37 2.09
C ARG A 269 8.58 3.85 2.35
N ILE A 270 9.62 4.63 2.14
CA ILE A 270 9.59 6.09 2.24
C ILE A 270 10.13 6.68 0.94
N ARG A 271 9.38 7.60 0.33
CA ARG A 271 9.78 8.34 -0.87
C ARG A 271 9.72 9.83 -0.59
N ILE A 272 10.81 10.53 -0.87
CA ILE A 272 10.93 11.98 -0.66
C ILE A 272 11.28 12.66 -1.98
N GLU A 273 10.48 13.63 -2.36
CA GLU A 273 10.63 14.34 -3.62
C GLU A 273 10.57 15.85 -3.40
N ALA A 274 11.68 16.56 -3.60
CA ALA A 274 11.68 18.01 -3.49
C ALA A 274 12.73 18.67 -4.38
N LEU A 275 12.44 19.88 -4.87
CA LEU A 275 13.41 20.69 -5.63
C LEU A 275 14.51 21.20 -4.72
N THR A 276 14.14 21.63 -3.51
CA THR A 276 15.06 22.00 -2.45
C THR A 276 14.73 21.18 -1.22
N ASN A 277 15.66 20.32 -0.80
CA ASN A 277 15.50 19.48 0.39
C ASN A 277 16.60 19.82 1.40
N SER A 278 16.21 20.38 2.55
CA SER A 278 17.08 20.57 3.71
C SER A 278 16.50 19.96 4.98
N ALA A 279 15.50 19.07 4.84
CA ALA A 279 14.92 18.36 5.96
C ALA A 279 15.80 17.20 6.43
N SER A 280 15.74 16.93 7.73
CA SER A 280 16.26 15.70 8.32
C SER A 280 15.12 14.72 8.55
N ILE A 281 15.36 13.46 8.22
CA ILE A 281 14.39 12.38 8.40
C ILE A 281 14.99 11.39 9.38
N SER A 282 14.24 11.11 10.44
CA SER A 282 14.56 10.13 11.47
C SER A 282 13.43 9.10 11.57
N GLY A 283 13.68 7.98 12.24
CA GLY A 283 12.72 6.87 12.26
C GLY A 283 12.77 6.05 10.96
N GLY A 284 12.26 4.81 11.03
CA GLY A 284 12.24 3.93 9.86
C GLY A 284 13.61 3.34 9.49
N SER A 285 14.52 3.09 10.45
CA SER A 285 15.84 2.47 10.19
C SER A 285 15.78 1.11 9.47
N ALA A 286 14.60 0.49 9.40
CA ALA A 286 14.33 -0.71 8.62
C ALA A 286 13.68 -0.42 7.25
N GLY A 287 13.03 0.74 7.06
CA GLY A 287 12.33 1.13 5.84
C GLY A 287 13.27 1.62 4.72
N GLY A 288 12.89 1.35 3.47
CA GLY A 288 13.66 1.77 2.31
C GLY A 288 13.36 3.23 1.97
N VAL A 289 14.27 4.15 2.30
CA VAL A 289 14.17 5.56 1.93
C VAL A 289 14.73 5.76 0.52
N THR A 290 13.95 6.35 -0.37
CA THR A 290 14.46 6.87 -1.65
C THR A 290 14.14 8.34 -1.83
N VAL A 291 15.02 9.03 -2.55
CA VAL A 291 14.91 10.45 -2.83
C VAL A 291 14.91 10.71 -4.34
N GLY A 292 14.24 11.76 -4.77
CA GLY A 292 14.21 12.18 -6.17
C GLY A 292 13.76 13.61 -6.35
N ALA A 293 13.75 14.09 -7.60
CA ALA A 293 13.04 15.33 -7.94
C ALA A 293 11.52 15.08 -7.95
N PRO A 294 10.68 16.11 -7.74
CA PRO A 294 9.25 15.99 -7.94
C PRO A 294 8.94 15.54 -9.36
N ASP A 295 8.26 14.39 -9.46
CA ASP A 295 7.79 13.87 -10.73
C ASP A 295 6.38 14.45 -10.99
N VAL A 296 6.24 15.22 -12.07
CA VAL A 296 4.99 15.93 -12.43
C VAL A 296 3.91 14.99 -12.96
N LEU A 297 4.25 13.72 -13.22
CA LEU A 297 3.28 12.71 -13.61
C LEU A 297 3.67 11.36 -13.01
N SER A 298 2.85 10.90 -12.06
CA SER A 298 2.54 9.47 -11.99
C SER A 298 2.20 9.02 -13.41
N LEU A 299 3.10 8.27 -14.03
CA LEU A 299 2.93 7.72 -15.37
C LEU A 299 1.51 7.19 -15.51
N SER A 300 0.80 7.68 -16.55
CA SER A 300 -0.58 7.35 -16.94
C SER A 300 -1.20 6.22 -16.12
N VAL A 301 -2.23 6.53 -15.31
CA VAL A 301 -2.95 5.62 -14.39
C VAL A 301 -2.73 4.15 -14.76
N VAL A 302 -1.67 3.55 -14.21
CA VAL A 302 -1.39 2.13 -14.40
C VAL A 302 -2.56 1.40 -13.78
N GLY A 303 -3.37 0.78 -14.63
CA GLY A 303 -4.60 0.12 -14.24
C GLY A 303 -4.43 -1.38 -14.28
N LEU A 304 -4.86 -2.05 -13.22
CA LEU A 304 -5.11 -3.49 -13.22
C LEU A 304 -6.43 -3.72 -12.50
N ARG A 305 -7.37 -4.41 -13.15
CA ARG A 305 -8.65 -4.76 -12.56
C ARG A 305 -9.08 -6.18 -12.91
N ILE A 306 -9.81 -6.79 -11.99
CA ILE A 306 -10.57 -8.02 -12.25
C ILE A 306 -11.85 -7.60 -12.95
N ALA A 307 -11.98 -7.92 -14.24
CA ALA A 307 -13.10 -7.53 -15.07
C ALA A 307 -14.32 -8.46 -14.91
N ALA A 308 -14.07 -9.74 -14.64
CA ALA A 308 -15.11 -10.73 -14.35
C ALA A 308 -14.56 -11.93 -13.57
N ILE A 309 -15.43 -12.55 -12.77
CA ILE A 309 -15.18 -13.83 -12.08
C ILE A 309 -16.30 -14.78 -12.51
N GLY A 310 -15.96 -15.88 -13.20
CA GLY A 310 -16.94 -16.83 -13.70
C GLY A 310 -17.98 -16.20 -14.64
N GLY A 311 -17.60 -15.14 -15.36
CA GLY A 311 -18.49 -14.37 -16.24
C GLY A 311 -19.33 -13.28 -15.55
N VAL A 312 -19.30 -13.18 -14.22
CA VAL A 312 -20.01 -12.13 -13.46
C VAL A 312 -19.09 -10.93 -13.24
N ARG A 313 -19.58 -9.72 -13.53
CA ARG A 313 -18.83 -8.47 -13.37
C ARG A 313 -18.94 -7.95 -11.94
N PRO A 314 -17.82 -7.55 -11.29
CA PRO A 314 -17.87 -6.86 -10.00
C PRO A 314 -18.37 -5.41 -10.17
N PRO A 315 -18.79 -4.75 -9.07
CA PRO A 315 -19.04 -3.31 -9.05
C PRO A 315 -17.77 -2.52 -9.40
N ALA A 316 -17.94 -1.26 -9.80
CA ALA A 316 -16.83 -0.39 -10.21
C ALA A 316 -15.78 -0.19 -9.10
N THR A 317 -16.23 -0.19 -7.84
CA THR A 317 -15.39 -0.10 -6.64
C THR A 317 -15.68 -1.30 -5.73
N PRO A 318 -15.00 -2.44 -5.93
CA PRO A 318 -15.15 -3.60 -5.06
C PRO A 318 -14.73 -3.28 -3.63
N THR A 319 -15.51 -3.75 -2.66
CA THR A 319 -15.27 -3.53 -1.23
C THR A 319 -14.22 -4.48 -0.66
N GLY A 320 -14.08 -5.68 -1.27
CA GLY A 320 -13.16 -6.71 -0.79
C GLY A 320 -13.59 -7.29 0.56
N SER A 321 -14.88 -7.46 0.80
CA SER A 321 -15.42 -7.95 2.07
C SER A 321 -15.78 -9.43 2.06
N TYR A 322 -15.53 -10.13 3.17
CA TYR A 322 -16.05 -11.48 3.40
C TYR A 322 -17.54 -11.50 3.80
N ALA A 323 -18.06 -10.40 4.34
CA ALA A 323 -19.43 -10.33 4.84
C ALA A 323 -20.42 -9.85 3.77
N THR A 324 -19.98 -8.93 2.91
CA THR A 324 -20.79 -8.39 1.81
C THR A 324 -20.11 -8.68 0.47
N PRO A 325 -20.52 -9.75 -0.23
CA PRO A 325 -19.84 -10.17 -1.45
C PRO A 325 -20.03 -9.16 -2.59
N ASP A 326 -18.93 -8.79 -3.24
CA ASP A 326 -18.96 -7.96 -4.45
C ASP A 326 -19.47 -8.75 -5.68
N VAL A 327 -19.29 -10.07 -5.68
CA VAL A 327 -19.71 -10.99 -6.74
C VAL A 327 -20.33 -12.24 -6.11
N ILE A 328 -21.51 -12.64 -6.62
CA ILE A 328 -22.15 -13.92 -6.29
C ILE A 328 -22.14 -14.77 -7.56
N LEU A 329 -21.53 -15.96 -7.48
CA LEU A 329 -21.49 -16.88 -8.60
C LEU A 329 -22.83 -17.62 -8.75
N PRO A 330 -23.31 -17.88 -9.98
CA PRO A 330 -24.54 -18.63 -10.20
C PRO A 330 -24.48 -20.02 -9.57
N ALA A 331 -25.63 -20.51 -9.09
CA ALA A 331 -25.75 -21.88 -8.58
C ALA A 331 -25.34 -22.90 -9.66
N GLY A 332 -24.60 -23.94 -9.28
CA GLY A 332 -24.06 -24.95 -10.20
C GLY A 332 -22.78 -24.56 -10.92
N THR A 333 -22.24 -23.35 -10.69
CA THR A 333 -20.89 -22.97 -11.16
C THR A 333 -19.86 -23.98 -10.64
N THR A 334 -19.13 -24.63 -11.55
CA THR A 334 -18.06 -25.58 -11.22
C THR A 334 -16.73 -24.87 -11.02
N SER A 335 -15.94 -25.32 -10.04
CA SER A 335 -14.57 -24.87 -9.82
C SER A 335 -13.60 -25.76 -10.62
N PRO A 336 -12.57 -25.22 -11.30
CA PRO A 336 -12.12 -23.82 -11.27
C PRO A 336 -12.91 -22.89 -12.20
N VAL A 337 -12.94 -21.59 -11.86
CA VAL A 337 -13.61 -20.54 -12.64
C VAL A 337 -12.61 -19.65 -13.37
N ALA A 338 -13.03 -19.09 -14.50
CA ALA A 338 -12.23 -18.11 -15.23
C ALA A 338 -12.26 -16.73 -14.54
N ILE A 339 -11.09 -16.12 -14.39
CA ILE A 339 -10.89 -14.75 -13.93
C ILE A 339 -10.41 -13.93 -15.12
N THR A 340 -11.23 -13.01 -15.60
CA THR A 340 -10.88 -12.09 -16.68
C THR A 340 -10.20 -10.87 -16.10
N LEU A 341 -9.03 -10.53 -16.63
CA LEU A 341 -8.22 -9.40 -16.21
C LEU A 341 -8.17 -8.36 -17.32
N GLU A 342 -8.26 -7.10 -16.93
CA GLU A 342 -8.02 -5.95 -17.81
C GLU A 342 -6.93 -5.09 -17.20
N ALA A 343 -6.01 -4.62 -18.03
CA ALA A 343 -4.95 -3.73 -17.62
C ALA A 343 -4.73 -2.59 -18.62
N SER A 344 -4.27 -1.47 -18.09
CA SER A 344 -3.85 -0.29 -18.87
C SER A 344 -2.48 0.14 -18.40
N GLN A 345 -1.62 0.46 -19.35
CA GLN A 345 -0.24 0.89 -19.13
C GLN A 345 0.62 -0.19 -18.46
N ILE A 346 0.24 -1.45 -18.68
CA ILE A 346 1.02 -2.64 -18.35
C ILE A 346 1.48 -3.28 -19.68
N PRO A 347 2.79 -3.53 -19.87
CA PRO A 347 3.31 -4.10 -21.12
C PRO A 347 2.65 -5.45 -21.46
N PRO A 348 2.21 -5.66 -22.72
CA PRO A 348 1.86 -6.98 -23.22
C PRO A 348 2.98 -7.99 -22.94
N GLY A 349 2.63 -9.24 -22.65
CA GLY A 349 3.56 -10.27 -22.20
C GLY A 349 3.71 -10.36 -20.68
N THR A 350 3.32 -9.32 -19.93
CA THR A 350 3.30 -9.36 -18.45
C THR A 350 2.29 -10.39 -17.97
N THR A 351 2.67 -11.23 -17.01
CA THR A 351 1.75 -12.17 -16.34
C THR A 351 1.27 -11.58 -15.01
N VAL A 352 0.07 -11.97 -14.59
CA VAL A 352 -0.57 -11.47 -13.38
C VAL A 352 -0.70 -12.62 -12.38
N THR A 353 -0.27 -12.39 -11.14
CA THR A 353 -0.58 -13.30 -10.03
C THR A 353 -2.00 -13.01 -9.56
N VAL A 354 -2.85 -14.05 -9.54
CA VAL A 354 -4.21 -13.97 -9.01
C VAL A 354 -4.32 -14.87 -7.79
N ILE A 355 -4.89 -14.34 -6.71
CA ILE A 355 -5.02 -15.03 -5.43
C ILE A 355 -6.48 -15.04 -5.01
N ALA A 356 -7.04 -16.20 -4.72
CA ALA A 356 -8.24 -16.33 -3.90
C ALA A 356 -7.83 -16.60 -2.46
N THR A 357 -8.06 -15.63 -1.58
CA THR A 357 -7.87 -15.80 -0.14
C THR A 357 -9.21 -16.15 0.49
N PRO A 358 -9.39 -17.39 0.97
CA PRO A 358 -10.63 -17.78 1.60
C PRO A 358 -10.71 -17.24 3.04
N LEU A 359 -11.94 -17.10 3.56
CA LEU A 359 -12.18 -16.64 4.94
C LEU A 359 -11.40 -17.45 6.01
N SER A 360 -11.09 -18.71 5.72
CA SER A 360 -10.27 -19.62 6.52
C SER A 360 -9.52 -20.57 5.60
N GLY A 361 -8.31 -20.97 5.99
CA GLY A 361 -7.46 -21.89 5.24
C GLY A 361 -6.46 -21.19 4.32
N ALA A 362 -5.75 -22.01 3.54
CA ALA A 362 -4.69 -21.56 2.65
C ALA A 362 -5.24 -20.85 1.40
N PRO A 363 -4.55 -19.80 0.91
CA PRO A 363 -4.93 -19.13 -0.32
C PRO A 363 -4.62 -20.00 -1.54
N VAL A 364 -5.44 -19.87 -2.59
CA VAL A 364 -5.17 -20.47 -3.91
C VAL A 364 -4.51 -19.41 -4.77
N VAL A 365 -3.30 -19.70 -5.26
CA VAL A 365 -2.50 -18.77 -6.07
C VAL A 365 -2.32 -19.35 -7.46
N VAL A 366 -2.60 -18.56 -8.49
CA VAL A 366 -2.40 -18.93 -9.89
C VAL A 366 -1.75 -17.80 -10.67
N THR A 367 -1.10 -18.14 -11.77
CA THR A 367 -0.56 -17.17 -12.72
C THR A 367 -1.47 -17.13 -13.95
N SER A 368 -1.80 -15.92 -14.42
CA SER A 368 -2.60 -15.74 -15.63
C SER A 368 -1.85 -16.14 -16.90
N THR A 369 -2.58 -16.24 -18.01
CA THR A 369 -1.96 -16.08 -19.34
C THR A 369 -1.23 -14.74 -19.42
N PRO A 370 -0.22 -14.58 -20.30
CA PRO A 370 0.36 -13.27 -20.57
C PRO A 370 -0.71 -12.28 -21.03
N LEU A 371 -0.58 -11.02 -20.61
CA LEU A 371 -1.42 -9.91 -21.08
C LEU A 371 -1.23 -9.74 -22.59
N ILE A 372 -2.34 -9.73 -23.34
CA ILE A 372 -2.37 -9.52 -24.80
C ILE A 372 -3.10 -8.22 -25.14
N GLY A 373 -2.77 -7.60 -26.27
CA GLY A 373 -3.35 -6.33 -26.71
C GLY A 373 -2.29 -5.25 -26.89
N THR A 374 -2.65 -3.99 -26.62
CA THR A 374 -1.75 -2.83 -26.66
C THR A 374 -1.44 -2.36 -25.25
N THR A 375 -0.35 -1.62 -25.04
CA THR A 375 -0.03 -1.05 -23.71
C THR A 375 -1.19 -0.21 -23.14
N ALA A 376 -1.97 0.47 -23.99
CA ALA A 376 -3.14 1.24 -23.55
C ALA A 376 -4.28 0.36 -23.01
N ALA A 377 -4.45 -0.85 -23.56
CA ALA A 377 -5.49 -1.80 -23.16
C ALA A 377 -5.03 -3.24 -23.44
N THR A 378 -4.78 -3.99 -22.36
CA THR A 378 -4.47 -5.41 -22.40
C THR A 378 -5.48 -6.24 -21.62
N THR A 379 -5.59 -7.52 -21.99
CA THR A 379 -6.43 -8.50 -21.30
C THR A 379 -5.67 -9.80 -21.04
N ALA A 380 -6.00 -10.49 -19.95
CA ALA A 380 -5.51 -11.84 -19.65
C ALA A 380 -6.62 -12.66 -18.98
N THR A 381 -6.44 -13.97 -18.94
CA THR A 381 -7.31 -14.88 -18.19
C THR A 381 -6.49 -15.71 -17.22
N ALA A 382 -7.01 -15.93 -16.01
CA ALA A 382 -6.50 -16.92 -15.07
C ALA A 382 -7.60 -17.94 -14.75
N THR A 383 -7.22 -19.18 -14.48
CA THR A 383 -8.16 -20.24 -14.07
C THR A 383 -7.95 -20.51 -12.58
N LEU A 384 -8.91 -20.13 -11.75
CA LEU A 384 -8.77 -20.10 -10.30
C LEU A 384 -9.78 -21.03 -9.62
N ALA A 385 -9.28 -21.92 -8.77
CA ALA A 385 -10.12 -22.72 -7.90
C ALA A 385 -10.60 -21.86 -6.72
N VAL A 386 -11.77 -21.25 -6.85
CA VAL A 386 -12.41 -20.50 -5.75
C VAL A 386 -13.19 -21.49 -4.88
N PRO A 387 -13.01 -21.49 -3.55
CA PRO A 387 -13.82 -22.29 -2.64
C PRO A 387 -15.31 -21.99 -2.79
N THR A 388 -16.13 -23.04 -2.87
CA THR A 388 -17.59 -22.94 -3.05
C THR A 388 -18.36 -23.00 -1.73
N THR A 389 -17.68 -23.31 -0.63
CA THR A 389 -18.27 -23.50 0.71
C THR A 389 -18.11 -22.28 1.62
N GLN A 390 -17.38 -21.26 1.18
CA GLN A 390 -17.07 -20.07 1.97
C GLN A 390 -16.70 -18.89 1.09
N PRO A 391 -16.92 -17.65 1.55
CA PRO A 391 -16.50 -16.46 0.81
C PRO A 391 -14.98 -16.39 0.68
N SER A 392 -14.53 -15.78 -0.41
CA SER A 392 -13.12 -15.54 -0.70
C SER A 392 -12.92 -14.12 -1.24
N ILE A 393 -11.79 -13.50 -0.87
CA ILE A 393 -11.32 -12.26 -1.48
C ILE A 393 -10.41 -12.63 -2.64
N VAL A 394 -10.73 -12.15 -3.84
CA VAL A 394 -9.89 -12.33 -5.03
C VAL A 394 -9.08 -11.07 -5.26
N SER A 395 -7.75 -11.21 -5.36
CA SER A 395 -6.83 -10.12 -5.65
C SER A 395 -5.93 -10.44 -6.84
N ALA A 396 -5.43 -9.39 -7.49
CA ALA A 396 -4.54 -9.49 -8.64
C ALA A 396 -3.34 -8.56 -8.45
N THR A 397 -2.14 -9.04 -8.81
CA THR A 397 -0.91 -8.25 -8.73
C THR A 397 -0.03 -8.53 -9.93
N ALA A 398 0.52 -7.47 -10.53
CA ALA A 398 1.49 -7.54 -11.61
C ALA A 398 2.79 -6.85 -11.19
N ALA A 399 3.91 -7.37 -11.66
CA ALA A 399 5.22 -6.74 -11.53
C ALA A 399 5.83 -6.64 -12.93
N PHE A 400 6.27 -5.44 -13.29
CA PHE A 400 6.80 -5.15 -14.61
C PHE A 400 7.69 -3.91 -14.55
N THR A 401 8.50 -3.72 -15.58
CA THR A 401 9.30 -2.51 -15.75
C THR A 401 8.57 -1.55 -16.69
N LEU A 402 8.48 -0.29 -16.30
CA LEU A 402 7.97 0.75 -17.18
C LEU A 402 9.05 1.07 -18.21
N SER A 403 8.82 0.71 -19.47
CA SER A 403 9.65 1.14 -20.59
C SER A 403 9.21 2.54 -21.02
N GLY A 404 9.79 3.57 -20.41
CA GLY A 404 9.54 4.96 -20.78
C GLY A 404 9.26 5.88 -19.60
N ALA A 405 10.31 6.37 -18.98
CA ALA A 405 10.38 7.73 -18.46
C ALA A 405 11.85 8.18 -18.60
N PRO A 406 12.13 9.38 -19.10
CA PRO A 406 13.49 9.87 -19.36
C PRO A 406 14.40 9.88 -18.12
#